data_AF-A0A9P7JSK3-F1
#
_entry.id   AF-A0A9P7JSK3-F1
#
_cell.length_a   1.000
_cell.length_b   1.000
_cell.length_c   1.000
_cell.angle_alpha   90.00
_cell.angle_beta   90.00
_cell.angle_gamma   90.00
#
_symmetry.space_group_name_H-M   'P 1'
#
loop_
_entity.id
_entity.type
_entity.pdbx_description
1 polymer ?
#
loop_
_entity_poly.entity_id
_entity_poly.type
_entity_poly.pdbx_seq_one_letter_code
_entity_poly.pdbx_strand_id
1 'polypeptide(L)'
;MTKTSGTGIKTGPVSWDIGASPTAGKRYTVPAIKNLNTGIVVYGSHAIAKYLDETDKLLIPRGAHVLVETSETPYINTVMMPSFKLLMTRTLETQNDISWQVFIQSRLKMFRETHWEDMAPEGKAQQMWAALKKGLGVVNGWYQKSGGRWIMGNTFSFTDIVVVSCKWIVWWNAILNKQERQEVHTLHGEKWARLLVDVNAGCNTDLGSCEEHSH
;
A
#
# COMPACT_ATOMS: atom_id res chain seq x y z
N MET A 1 49.15 -20.17 18.40
CA MET A 1 48.58 -21.25 17.55
C MET A 1 47.34 -21.76 18.26
N THR A 2 46.11 -21.68 17.78
CA THR A 2 45.51 -21.10 16.57
C THR A 2 44.04 -20.91 16.94
N LYS A 3 43.51 -19.68 16.85
CA LYS A 3 42.07 -19.42 16.98
C LYS A 3 41.39 -20.02 15.76
N THR A 4 40.50 -20.99 15.94
CA THR A 4 39.56 -21.40 14.89
C THR A 4 38.51 -20.31 14.73
N SER A 5 38.66 -19.54 13.66
CA SER A 5 37.70 -18.59 13.14
C SER A 5 36.48 -19.34 12.60
N GLY A 6 35.43 -19.44 13.40
CA GLY A 6 34.10 -19.77 12.92
C GLY A 6 33.46 -18.52 12.31
N THR A 7 33.69 -18.29 11.02
CA THR A 7 32.84 -17.41 10.20
C THR A 7 31.47 -18.07 10.05
N GLY A 8 30.67 -17.99 11.10
CA GLY A 8 29.25 -18.26 11.01
C GLY A 8 28.63 -17.12 10.19
N ILE A 9 28.30 -17.40 8.93
CA ILE A 9 27.37 -16.57 8.17
C ILE A 9 26.11 -16.50 9.04
N LYS A 10 25.80 -15.31 9.57
CA LYS A 10 24.57 -15.09 10.32
C LYS A 10 23.42 -15.25 9.32
N THR A 11 22.80 -16.42 9.29
CA THR A 11 21.58 -16.68 8.52
C THR A 11 20.38 -16.04 9.26
N GLY A 12 20.41 -14.72 9.38
CA GLY A 12 19.24 -13.92 9.68
C GLY A 12 18.55 -13.48 8.38
N PRO A 13 17.27 -13.08 8.42
CA PRO A 13 16.65 -12.36 7.31
C PRO A 13 17.55 -11.20 6.82
N VAL A 14 17.52 -10.88 5.52
CA VAL A 14 18.34 -9.79 4.93
C VAL A 14 18.15 -8.44 5.65
N SER A 15 17.01 -8.25 6.32
CA SER A 15 16.71 -7.09 7.15
C SER A 15 17.68 -6.90 8.32
N TRP A 16 18.27 -7.96 8.89
CA TRP A 16 19.21 -7.86 10.01
C TRP A 16 20.56 -7.28 9.55
N ASP A 17 20.98 -7.59 8.33
CA ASP A 17 22.26 -7.15 7.76
C ASP A 17 22.25 -5.67 7.37
N ILE A 18 21.07 -5.09 7.16
CA ILE A 18 20.90 -3.65 6.88
C ILE A 18 20.59 -2.83 8.14
N GLY A 19 20.62 -3.42 9.34
CA GLY A 19 20.35 -2.71 10.59
C GLY A 19 18.86 -2.46 10.86
N ALA A 20 17.98 -3.31 10.33
CA ALA A 20 16.54 -3.12 10.48
C ALA A 20 16.03 -3.33 11.90
N SER A 21 15.34 -2.32 12.42
CA SER A 21 14.42 -2.53 13.53
C SER A 21 13.13 -3.17 13.00
N PRO A 22 12.57 -4.18 13.68
CA PRO A 22 11.27 -4.73 13.30
C PRO A 22 10.19 -3.64 13.29
N THR A 23 9.31 -3.67 12.30
CA THR A 23 8.07 -2.88 12.34
C THR A 23 7.10 -3.45 13.38
N ALA A 24 5.99 -2.76 13.65
CA ALA A 24 4.99 -3.16 14.64
C ALA A 24 4.69 -4.66 14.59
N GLY A 25 4.83 -5.33 15.74
CA GLY A 25 4.59 -6.78 15.87
C GLY A 25 5.75 -7.70 15.45
N LYS A 26 7.01 -7.25 15.50
CA LYS A 26 8.21 -8.04 15.14
C LYS A 26 8.25 -8.53 13.68
N ARG A 27 7.56 -7.84 12.78
CA ARG A 27 7.54 -8.15 11.34
C ARG A 27 8.52 -7.24 10.62
N TYR A 28 9.22 -7.78 9.62
CA TYR A 28 9.98 -6.97 8.68
C TYR A 28 9.09 -6.72 7.46
N THR A 29 8.77 -5.46 7.22
CA THR A 29 7.90 -5.04 6.12
C THR A 29 8.63 -4.00 5.28
N VAL A 30 8.28 -3.96 4.00
CA VAL A 30 8.67 -2.90 3.08
C VAL A 30 7.59 -1.82 3.07
N PRO A 31 7.92 -0.54 2.76
CA PRO A 31 9.23 -0.04 2.33
C PRO A 31 10.21 0.25 3.49
N ALA A 32 11.49 0.25 3.14
CA ALA A 32 12.62 0.68 3.97
C ALA A 32 13.60 1.49 3.10
N ILE A 33 14.22 2.54 3.65
CA ILE A 33 15.24 3.33 2.96
C ILE A 33 16.51 3.43 3.81
N LYS A 34 17.66 3.53 3.14
CA LYS A 34 18.94 3.85 3.77
C LYS A 34 19.46 5.14 3.15
N ASN A 35 19.64 6.18 3.97
CA ASN A 35 20.31 7.39 3.53
C ASN A 35 21.82 7.13 3.47
N LEU A 36 22.41 7.21 2.28
CA LEU A 36 23.84 6.93 2.09
C LEU A 36 24.75 8.00 2.68
N ASN A 37 24.27 9.24 2.82
CA ASN A 37 25.05 10.36 3.35
C ASN A 37 25.18 10.28 4.88
N THR A 38 24.13 9.84 5.57
CA THR A 38 24.08 9.78 7.04
C THR A 38 24.23 8.36 7.59
N GLY A 39 24.08 7.33 6.74
CA GLY A 39 24.05 5.92 7.12
C GLY A 39 22.76 5.48 7.83
N ILE A 40 21.81 6.39 8.07
CA ILE A 40 20.55 6.13 8.78
C ILE A 40 19.65 5.23 7.94
N VAL A 41 19.01 4.25 8.59
CA VAL A 41 18.04 3.36 7.97
C VAL A 41 16.68 3.53 8.62
N VAL A 42 15.65 3.77 7.80
CA VAL A 42 14.29 4.10 8.24
C VAL A 42 13.30 3.09 7.66
N TYR A 43 12.38 2.59 8.50
CA TYR A 43 11.43 1.53 8.17
C TYR A 43 9.99 2.00 8.33
N GLY A 44 9.14 1.59 7.40
CA GLY A 44 7.71 1.91 7.42
C GLY A 44 7.41 3.23 6.73
N SER A 45 6.37 3.23 5.88
CA SER A 45 6.05 4.35 5.00
C SER A 45 5.83 5.68 5.74
N HIS A 46 5.18 5.66 6.91
CA HIS A 46 4.94 6.88 7.69
C HIS A 46 6.23 7.45 8.31
N ALA A 47 7.08 6.59 8.88
CA ALA A 47 8.36 7.03 9.44
C ALA A 47 9.31 7.54 8.34
N ILE A 48 9.27 6.91 7.16
CA ILE A 48 10.00 7.36 5.97
C ILE A 48 9.50 8.74 5.53
N ALA A 49 8.18 8.95 5.43
CA ALA A 49 7.62 10.24 5.07
C ALA A 49 8.05 11.35 6.06
N LYS A 50 7.97 11.08 7.36
CA LYS A 50 8.44 12.02 8.39
C LYS A 50 9.94 12.33 8.27
N TYR A 51 10.76 11.32 8.01
CA TYR A 51 12.19 11.49 7.80
C TYR A 51 12.51 12.36 6.58
N LEU A 52 11.76 12.18 5.48
CA LEU A 52 11.95 12.95 4.26
C LEU A 52 11.42 14.40 4.40
N ASP A 53 10.35 14.62 5.17
CA ASP A 53 9.81 15.95 5.48
C ASP A 53 10.79 16.86 6.23
N GLU A 54 11.74 16.29 6.98
CA GLU A 54 12.82 17.05 7.61
C GLU A 54 13.84 17.59 6.59
N THR A 55 13.82 17.08 5.36
CA THR A 55 14.82 17.35 4.32
C THR A 55 14.27 17.99 3.03
N ASP A 56 12.94 17.95 2.78
CA ASP A 56 12.31 18.37 1.51
C ASP A 56 10.87 18.94 1.72
N LYS A 57 10.09 19.12 0.64
CA LYS A 57 8.68 19.56 0.63
C LYS A 57 7.82 18.75 1.63
N LEU A 58 7.26 19.45 2.62
CA LEU A 58 6.39 18.89 3.66
C LEU A 58 5.20 18.11 3.06
N LEU A 59 5.22 16.79 3.20
CA LEU A 59 4.10 15.89 2.93
C LEU A 59 3.14 15.82 4.12
N ILE A 60 3.61 16.09 5.33
CA ILE A 60 2.80 16.13 6.54
C ILE A 60 2.76 17.58 7.02
N PRO A 61 1.63 18.29 6.83
CA PRO A 61 1.50 19.67 7.28
C PRO A 61 1.78 19.81 8.78
N ARG A 62 2.39 20.94 9.17
CA ARG A 62 2.67 21.24 10.58
C ARG A 62 1.39 21.14 11.42
N GLY A 63 1.48 20.41 12.54
CA GLY A 63 0.34 20.16 13.43
C GLY A 63 -0.61 19.04 12.98
N ALA A 64 -0.39 18.41 11.81
CA ALA A 64 -1.24 17.34 11.29
C ALA A 64 -0.67 15.93 11.48
N HIS A 65 0.51 15.76 12.11
CA HIS A 65 1.18 14.46 12.25
C HIS A 65 0.27 13.36 12.80
N VAL A 66 -0.41 13.61 13.92
CA VAL A 66 -1.32 12.62 14.53
C VAL A 66 -2.51 12.29 13.63
N LEU A 67 -3.06 13.30 12.93
CA LEU A 67 -4.19 13.09 12.01
C LEU A 67 -3.79 12.25 10.80
N VAL A 68 -2.63 12.54 10.21
CA VAL A 68 -2.09 11.78 9.09
C VAL A 68 -1.74 10.35 9.53
N GLU A 69 -1.09 10.18 10.68
CA GLU A 69 -0.74 8.86 11.24
C GLU A 69 -1.98 8.00 11.49
N THR A 70 -3.04 8.60 12.04
CA THR A 70 -4.28 7.87 12.36
C THR A 70 -5.22 7.70 11.16
N SER A 71 -5.01 8.42 10.05
CA SER A 71 -5.88 8.39 8.87
C SER A 71 -5.86 7.06 8.10
N GLU A 72 -4.78 6.28 8.19
CA GLU A 72 -4.65 5.01 7.46
C GLU A 72 -5.61 3.94 8.00
N THR A 73 -5.85 3.91 9.32
CA THR A 73 -6.68 2.87 9.96
C THR A 73 -8.15 2.90 9.50
N PRO A 74 -8.84 4.05 9.49
CA PRO A 74 -10.19 4.16 8.91
C PRO A 74 -10.24 3.71 7.46
N TYR A 75 -9.25 4.07 6.64
CA TYR A 75 -9.20 3.65 5.24
C TYR A 75 -9.05 2.13 5.13
N ILE A 76 -8.07 1.54 5.84
CA ILE A 76 -7.83 0.09 5.88
C ILE A 76 -9.11 -0.65 6.26
N ASN A 77 -9.79 -0.22 7.32
CA ASN A 77 -10.97 -0.91 7.81
C ASN A 77 -12.19 -0.76 6.88
N THR A 78 -12.31 0.39 6.21
CA THR A 78 -13.46 0.70 5.36
C THR A 78 -13.36 0.11 3.97
N VAL A 79 -12.16 0.15 3.38
CA VAL A 79 -11.92 -0.22 1.99
C VAL A 79 -11.22 -1.57 1.90
N MET A 80 -10.05 -1.71 2.54
CA MET A 80 -9.21 -2.88 2.34
C MET A 80 -9.79 -4.13 3.02
N MET A 81 -10.03 -4.09 4.33
CA MET A 81 -10.36 -5.29 5.11
C MET A 81 -11.55 -6.10 4.57
N PRO A 82 -12.66 -5.46 4.13
CA PRO A 82 -13.80 -6.20 3.57
C PRO A 82 -13.51 -6.91 2.24
N SER A 83 -12.56 -6.41 1.45
CA SER A 83 -12.19 -6.96 0.15
C SER A 83 -10.81 -7.60 0.13
N PHE A 84 -10.14 -7.70 1.27
CA PHE A 84 -8.69 -7.96 1.31
C PHE A 84 -8.35 -9.32 0.74
N LYS A 85 -9.17 -10.34 1.04
CA LYS A 85 -8.95 -11.69 0.51
C LYS A 85 -9.02 -11.73 -1.01
N LEU A 86 -10.01 -11.07 -1.62
CA LEU A 86 -10.11 -10.92 -3.07
C LEU A 86 -8.88 -10.22 -3.67
N LEU A 87 -8.41 -9.14 -3.04
CA LEU A 87 -7.22 -8.44 -3.51
C LEU A 87 -5.96 -9.32 -3.41
N MET A 88 -5.86 -10.19 -2.40
CA MET A 88 -4.77 -11.16 -2.29
C MET A 88 -4.83 -12.25 -3.36
N THR A 89 -6.03 -12.73 -3.72
CA THR A 89 -6.16 -13.71 -4.82
C THR A 89 -5.71 -13.09 -6.14
N ARG A 90 -6.17 -11.87 -6.45
CA ARG A 90 -5.71 -11.10 -7.63
C ARG A 90 -4.21 -10.84 -7.63
N THR A 91 -3.61 -10.57 -6.47
CA THR A 91 -2.16 -10.35 -6.37
C THR A 91 -1.36 -11.60 -6.70
N LEU A 92 -1.83 -12.78 -6.28
CA LEU A 92 -1.14 -14.02 -6.60
C LEU A 92 -1.17 -14.30 -8.11
N GLU A 93 -2.29 -14.00 -8.78
CA GLU A 93 -2.46 -14.14 -10.23
C GLU A 93 -1.43 -13.34 -11.04
N THR A 94 -0.85 -12.28 -10.47
CA THR A 94 0.15 -11.42 -11.14
C THR A 94 1.58 -11.60 -10.63
N GLN A 95 1.83 -12.47 -9.65
CA GLN A 95 3.18 -12.68 -9.12
C GLN A 95 3.95 -13.73 -9.91
N ASN A 96 5.28 -13.61 -9.96
CA ASN A 96 6.17 -14.66 -10.48
C ASN A 96 6.34 -15.80 -9.45
N ASP A 97 6.52 -17.03 -9.95
CA ASP A 97 6.47 -18.30 -9.20
C ASP A 97 7.34 -18.38 -7.93
N ILE A 98 8.48 -17.68 -7.89
CA ILE A 98 9.51 -17.82 -6.84
C ILE A 98 8.99 -17.47 -5.44
N SER A 99 7.98 -16.61 -5.32
CA SER A 99 7.46 -16.15 -4.02
C SER A 99 6.08 -16.70 -3.64
N TRP A 100 5.46 -17.51 -4.51
CA TRP A 100 4.08 -17.95 -4.34
C TRP A 100 3.84 -18.74 -3.07
N GLN A 101 4.70 -19.72 -2.77
CA GLN A 101 4.49 -20.59 -1.60
C GLN A 101 4.54 -19.80 -0.28
N VAL A 102 5.52 -18.91 -0.14
CA VAL A 102 5.64 -18.04 1.04
C VAL A 102 4.45 -17.07 1.11
N PHE A 103 4.01 -16.54 -0.04
CA PHE A 103 2.85 -15.66 -0.12
C PHE A 103 1.58 -16.40 0.34
N ILE A 104 1.25 -17.53 -0.28
CA ILE A 104 0.07 -18.34 0.05
C ILE A 104 0.07 -18.73 1.52
N GLN A 105 1.15 -19.34 2.03
CA GLN A 105 1.23 -19.78 3.42
C GLN A 105 1.05 -18.63 4.41
N SER A 106 1.68 -17.48 4.15
CA SER A 106 1.55 -16.32 5.04
C SER A 106 0.14 -15.73 5.03
N ARG A 107 -0.55 -15.73 3.88
CA ARG A 107 -1.92 -15.21 3.76
C ARG A 107 -2.93 -16.18 4.36
N LEU A 108 -2.83 -17.47 4.10
CA LEU A 108 -3.66 -18.50 4.76
C LEU A 108 -3.59 -18.38 6.28
N LYS A 109 -2.38 -18.27 6.83
CA LYS A 109 -2.18 -18.03 8.27
C LYS A 109 -2.78 -16.70 8.75
N MET A 110 -2.65 -15.64 7.97
CA MET A 110 -3.20 -14.31 8.30
C MET A 110 -4.73 -14.34 8.37
N PHE A 111 -5.38 -15.01 7.43
CA PHE A 111 -6.84 -15.07 7.32
C PHE A 111 -7.47 -16.27 8.04
N ARG A 112 -6.65 -17.16 8.60
CA ARG A 112 -7.06 -18.42 9.23
C ARG A 112 -7.84 -19.33 8.28
N GLU A 113 -7.40 -19.36 7.02
CA GLU A 113 -7.92 -20.25 5.99
C GLU A 113 -7.02 -21.49 5.85
N THR A 114 -7.62 -22.60 5.42
CA THR A 114 -6.89 -23.86 5.21
C THR A 114 -6.46 -24.02 3.76
N HIS A 115 -7.33 -23.63 2.82
CA HIS A 115 -7.08 -23.75 1.38
C HIS A 115 -7.17 -22.40 0.68
N TRP A 116 -6.45 -22.27 -0.45
CA TRP A 116 -6.34 -20.99 -1.15
C TRP A 116 -7.64 -20.59 -1.83
N GLU A 117 -8.37 -21.57 -2.37
CA GLU A 117 -9.69 -21.45 -2.96
C GLU A 117 -10.74 -20.86 -1.99
N ASP A 118 -10.55 -21.01 -0.68
CA ASP A 118 -11.46 -20.48 0.35
C ASP A 118 -11.29 -18.96 0.57
N MET A 119 -10.20 -18.38 0.06
CA MET A 119 -9.91 -16.95 0.19
C MET A 119 -10.99 -16.09 -0.46
N ALA A 120 -11.39 -16.42 -1.70
CA ALA A 120 -12.39 -15.67 -2.45
C ALA A 120 -13.19 -16.58 -3.38
N PRO A 121 -14.01 -17.51 -2.84
CA PRO A 121 -14.87 -18.35 -3.66
C PRO A 121 -15.87 -17.48 -4.43
N GLU A 122 -16.28 -17.92 -5.62
CA GLU A 122 -17.03 -17.11 -6.60
C GLU A 122 -18.21 -16.32 -6.00
N GLY A 123 -19.06 -16.97 -5.19
CA GLY A 123 -20.18 -16.31 -4.53
C GLY A 123 -19.80 -15.26 -3.48
N LYS A 124 -18.64 -15.37 -2.83
CA LYS A 124 -18.11 -14.37 -1.90
C LYS A 124 -17.25 -13.32 -2.61
N ALA A 125 -16.62 -13.65 -3.73
CA ALA A 125 -15.82 -12.71 -4.51
C ALA A 125 -16.67 -11.52 -4.98
N GLN A 126 -17.90 -11.77 -5.45
CA GLN A 126 -18.84 -10.71 -5.82
C GLN A 126 -19.22 -9.81 -4.62
N GLN A 127 -19.41 -10.40 -3.44
CA GLN A 127 -19.70 -9.64 -2.21
C GLN A 127 -18.51 -8.79 -1.76
N MET A 128 -17.29 -9.34 -1.84
CA MET A 128 -16.05 -8.63 -1.56
C MET A 128 -15.82 -7.49 -2.54
N TRP A 129 -16.14 -7.69 -3.82
CA TRP A 129 -16.09 -6.64 -4.85
C TRP A 129 -17.11 -5.53 -4.56
N ALA A 130 -18.34 -5.88 -4.23
CA ALA A 130 -19.35 -4.90 -3.81
C ALA A 130 -18.92 -4.13 -2.56
N ALA A 131 -18.28 -4.81 -1.59
CA ALA A 131 -17.75 -4.18 -0.39
C ALA A 131 -16.60 -3.21 -0.69
N LEU A 132 -15.70 -3.54 -1.62
CA LEU A 132 -14.65 -2.63 -2.11
C LEU A 132 -15.27 -1.34 -2.66
N LYS A 133 -16.24 -1.47 -3.57
CA LYS A 133 -16.92 -0.32 -4.19
C LYS A 133 -17.67 0.52 -3.16
N LYS A 134 -18.33 -0.13 -2.20
CA LYS A 134 -19.00 0.57 -1.09
C LYS A 134 -17.98 1.33 -0.22
N GLY A 135 -16.84 0.73 0.10
CA GLY A 135 -15.76 1.36 0.84
C GLY A 135 -15.22 2.60 0.12
N LEU A 136 -14.98 2.48 -1.18
CA LEU A 136 -14.60 3.61 -2.04
C LEU A 136 -15.67 4.72 -2.00
N GLY A 137 -16.95 4.38 -2.04
CA GLY A 137 -18.03 5.36 -1.87
C GLY A 137 -17.95 6.15 -0.56
N VAL A 138 -17.60 5.48 0.54
CA VAL A 138 -17.39 6.14 1.84
C VAL A 138 -16.20 7.10 1.79
N VAL A 139 -15.07 6.66 1.22
CA VAL A 139 -13.87 7.51 1.06
C VAL A 139 -14.15 8.70 0.16
N ASN A 140 -14.88 8.51 -0.94
CA ASN A 140 -15.34 9.61 -1.79
C ASN A 140 -16.18 10.62 -0.98
N GLY A 141 -17.02 10.15 -0.06
CA GLY A 141 -17.73 10.99 0.90
C GLY A 141 -16.80 11.80 1.83
N TRP A 142 -15.63 11.27 2.21
CA TRP A 142 -14.64 12.04 2.97
C TRP A 142 -14.05 13.18 2.16
N TYR A 143 -13.70 12.94 0.89
CA TYR A 143 -13.23 14.00 -0.03
C TYR A 143 -14.31 15.05 -0.31
N GLN A 144 -15.59 14.66 -0.40
CA GLN A 144 -16.67 15.63 -0.56
C GLN A 144 -16.82 16.54 0.67
N LYS A 145 -16.62 15.98 1.87
CA LYS A 145 -16.68 16.73 3.13
C LYS A 145 -15.48 17.63 3.38
N SER A 146 -14.33 17.36 2.75
CA SER A 146 -13.14 18.19 2.92
C SER A 146 -13.28 19.59 2.30
N GLY A 147 -14.26 19.78 1.40
CA GLY A 147 -14.54 21.06 0.76
C GLY A 147 -13.46 21.51 -0.24
N GLY A 148 -12.54 20.62 -0.63
CA GLY A 148 -11.48 20.91 -1.60
C GLY A 148 -11.07 19.70 -2.43
N ARG A 149 -9.93 19.84 -3.14
CA ARG A 149 -9.42 18.79 -4.03
C ARG A 149 -8.94 17.54 -3.27
N TRP A 150 -8.33 17.76 -2.11
CA TRP A 150 -7.61 16.81 -1.27
C TRP A 150 -8.38 16.48 0.01
N ILE A 151 -7.96 15.46 0.74
CA ILE A 151 -8.61 15.07 2.00
C ILE A 151 -8.50 16.15 3.08
N MET A 152 -7.44 16.97 3.01
CA MET A 152 -7.24 18.16 3.84
C MET A 152 -7.71 19.46 3.15
N GLY A 153 -8.73 19.37 2.28
CA GLY A 153 -9.28 20.50 1.55
C GLY A 153 -8.42 20.87 0.35
N ASN A 154 -7.70 22.00 0.40
CA ASN A 154 -6.84 22.44 -0.70
C ASN A 154 -5.35 22.09 -0.49
N THR A 155 -5.02 21.43 0.61
CA THR A 155 -3.65 21.03 0.94
C THR A 155 -3.42 19.57 0.57
N PHE A 156 -2.45 19.34 -0.31
CA PHE A 156 -1.94 18.00 -0.61
C PHE A 156 -1.13 17.45 0.57
N SER A 157 -1.33 16.19 0.92
CA SER A 157 -0.69 15.57 2.08
C SER A 157 -0.32 14.10 1.84
N PHE A 158 0.45 13.53 2.76
CA PHE A 158 0.77 12.10 2.80
C PHE A 158 -0.48 11.21 2.83
N THR A 159 -1.59 11.67 3.41
CA THR A 159 -2.85 10.89 3.40
C THR A 159 -3.38 10.72 1.98
N ASP A 160 -3.27 11.74 1.13
CA ASP A 160 -3.64 11.63 -0.28
C ASP A 160 -2.69 10.65 -1.00
N ILE A 161 -1.40 10.65 -0.66
CA ILE A 161 -0.42 9.68 -1.18
C ILE A 161 -0.76 8.24 -0.77
N VAL A 162 -1.20 8.03 0.48
CA VAL A 162 -1.63 6.71 0.96
C VAL A 162 -2.88 6.23 0.23
N VAL A 163 -3.85 7.12 -0.01
CA VAL A 163 -5.07 6.79 -0.76
C VAL A 163 -4.77 6.51 -2.24
N VAL A 164 -3.82 7.24 -2.84
CA VAL A 164 -3.67 7.36 -4.31
C VAL A 164 -2.34 6.82 -4.83
N SER A 165 -1.21 7.37 -4.38
CA SER A 165 0.10 7.14 -5.00
C SER A 165 0.70 5.77 -4.69
N CYS A 166 0.67 5.29 -3.45
CA CYS A 166 1.67 4.29 -3.05
C CYS A 166 1.17 2.88 -2.72
N LYS A 167 -0.14 2.62 -2.59
CA LYS A 167 -0.59 1.26 -2.19
C LYS A 167 -1.85 0.72 -2.83
N TRP A 168 -2.82 1.53 -3.23
CA TRP A 168 -4.14 0.99 -3.60
C TRP A 168 -4.45 1.14 -5.07
N ILE A 169 -4.60 2.35 -5.61
CA ILE A 169 -4.97 2.51 -7.03
C ILE A 169 -3.88 1.98 -7.96
N VAL A 170 -2.61 2.30 -7.71
CA VAL A 170 -1.48 1.79 -8.51
C VAL A 170 -1.37 0.26 -8.41
N TRP A 171 -1.50 -0.28 -7.20
CA TRP A 171 -1.49 -1.73 -6.99
C TRP A 171 -2.69 -2.41 -7.66
N TRP A 172 -3.88 -1.83 -7.58
CA TRP A 172 -5.09 -2.31 -8.25
C TRP A 172 -4.95 -2.24 -9.77
N ASN A 173 -4.31 -1.20 -10.31
CA ASN A 173 -3.94 -1.16 -11.72
C ASN A 173 -2.96 -2.28 -12.09
N ALA A 174 -2.15 -2.79 -11.17
CA ALA A 174 -1.29 -3.94 -11.46
C ALA A 174 -2.06 -5.27 -11.40
N ILE A 175 -2.95 -5.45 -10.40
CA ILE A 175 -3.55 -6.76 -10.10
C ILE A 175 -4.94 -6.99 -10.70
N LEU A 176 -5.69 -5.93 -11.01
CA LEU A 176 -7.05 -6.05 -11.53
C LEU A 176 -7.03 -6.26 -13.03
N ASN A 177 -7.97 -7.09 -13.49
CA ASN A 177 -8.20 -7.27 -14.93
C ASN A 177 -8.75 -5.98 -15.56
N LYS A 178 -8.78 -5.94 -16.90
CA LYS A 178 -9.20 -4.75 -17.66
C LYS A 178 -10.60 -4.25 -17.27
N GLN A 179 -11.56 -5.15 -17.05
CA GLN A 179 -12.94 -4.78 -16.71
C GLN A 179 -13.05 -4.22 -15.29
N GLU A 180 -12.47 -4.92 -14.30
CA GLU A 180 -12.44 -4.49 -12.90
C GLU A 180 -11.73 -3.12 -12.75
N ARG A 181 -10.62 -2.95 -13.47
CA ARG A 181 -9.85 -1.68 -13.50
C ARG A 181 -10.68 -0.54 -14.09
N GLN A 182 -11.32 -0.76 -15.24
CA GLN A 182 -12.19 0.24 -15.85
C GLN A 182 -13.36 0.62 -14.94
N GLU A 183 -13.96 -0.37 -14.27
CA GLU A 183 -15.02 -0.13 -13.31
C GLU A 183 -14.52 0.79 -12.19
N VAL A 184 -13.39 0.47 -11.55
CA VAL A 184 -12.81 1.31 -10.49
C VAL A 184 -12.52 2.73 -10.97
N HIS A 185 -11.98 2.91 -12.17
CA HIS A 185 -11.67 4.25 -12.69
C HIS A 185 -12.89 5.09 -13.03
N THR A 186 -14.00 4.46 -13.40
CA THR A 186 -15.26 5.17 -13.72
C THR A 186 -16.13 5.44 -12.49
N LEU A 187 -15.83 4.81 -11.35
CA LEU A 187 -16.58 5.02 -10.11
C LEU A 187 -16.57 6.48 -9.66
N HIS A 188 -17.74 6.92 -9.18
CA HIS A 188 -17.96 8.23 -8.57
C HIS A 188 -17.59 9.40 -9.49
N GLY A 189 -17.87 9.28 -10.79
CA GLY A 189 -17.56 10.31 -11.77
C GLY A 189 -16.07 10.48 -11.97
N GLU A 190 -15.37 9.36 -12.14
CA GLU A 190 -13.93 9.33 -12.43
C GLU A 190 -13.06 9.99 -11.34
N LYS A 191 -13.53 9.98 -10.10
CA LYS A 191 -12.81 10.60 -8.98
C LYS A 191 -11.42 9.97 -8.82
N TRP A 192 -11.34 8.65 -8.88
CA TRP A 192 -10.10 7.90 -8.64
C TRP A 192 -9.07 8.08 -9.76
N ALA A 193 -9.53 8.10 -11.02
CA ALA A 193 -8.69 8.38 -12.18
C ALA A 193 -8.11 9.80 -12.11
N ARG A 194 -8.95 10.82 -11.88
CA ARG A 194 -8.50 12.21 -11.74
C ARG A 194 -7.54 12.40 -10.57
N LEU A 195 -7.83 11.74 -9.46
CA LEU A 195 -7.01 11.83 -8.28
C LEU A 195 -5.61 11.23 -8.51
N LEU A 196 -5.49 10.13 -9.26
CA LEU A 196 -4.20 9.57 -9.69
C LEU A 196 -3.39 10.56 -10.53
N VAL A 197 -4.04 11.23 -11.48
CA VAL A 197 -3.40 12.27 -12.32
C VAL A 197 -2.92 13.45 -11.46
N ASP A 198 -3.78 13.97 -10.58
CA ASP A 198 -3.44 15.08 -9.68
C ASP A 198 -2.22 14.75 -8.80
N VAL A 199 -2.14 13.51 -8.34
CA VAL A 199 -1.03 13.01 -7.53
C VAL A 199 0.25 12.84 -8.32
N ASN A 200 0.19 12.26 -9.52
CA ASN A 200 1.34 12.15 -10.42
C ASN A 200 1.94 13.54 -10.70
N ALA A 201 1.09 14.54 -10.96
CA ALA A 201 1.51 15.93 -11.10
C ALA A 201 2.11 16.50 -9.80
N GLY A 202 1.50 16.23 -8.64
CA GLY A 202 1.95 16.74 -7.33
C GLY A 202 3.29 16.15 -6.85
N CYS A 203 3.59 14.92 -7.26
CA CYS A 203 4.81 14.18 -6.92
C CYS A 203 5.87 14.20 -8.03
N ASN A 204 5.56 14.74 -9.21
CA ASN A 204 6.40 14.66 -10.41
C ASN A 204 6.79 13.20 -10.75
N THR A 205 5.78 12.32 -10.74
CA THR A 205 5.92 10.88 -11.00
C THR A 205 4.96 10.43 -12.10
N ASP A 206 5.28 9.34 -12.77
CA ASP A 206 4.36 8.61 -13.64
C ASP A 206 4.10 7.22 -13.06
N LEU A 207 3.12 7.13 -12.15
CA LEU A 207 2.73 5.87 -11.50
C LEU A 207 1.72 5.07 -12.35
N GLY A 208 1.58 5.42 -13.63
CA GLY A 208 0.64 4.82 -14.57
C GLY A 208 -0.66 5.63 -14.70
N SER A 209 -1.38 5.35 -15.78
CA SER A 209 -2.69 5.93 -16.11
C SER A 209 -3.75 4.84 -16.29
N CYS A 210 -5.01 5.21 -16.54
CA CYS A 210 -6.04 4.25 -16.92
C CYS A 210 -5.71 3.51 -18.22
N GLU A 211 -4.88 4.11 -19.07
CA GLU A 211 -4.46 3.57 -20.35
C GLU A 211 -3.06 2.95 -20.25
N GLU A 212 -2.97 1.72 -20.75
CA GLU A 212 -1.78 0.89 -20.99
C GLU A 212 -1.19 0.11 -19.80
N HIS A 213 -1.43 -1.20 -19.82
CA HIS A 213 -0.35 -2.22 -19.91
C HIS A 213 -0.83 -3.25 -20.94
N SER A 214 -0.51 -3.00 -22.22
CA SER A 214 -0.71 -3.93 -23.32
C SER A 214 0.64 -4.56 -23.66
N HIS A 215 1.10 -5.54 -22.88
CA HIS A 215 2.17 -6.45 -23.28
C HIS A 215 1.96 -7.82 -22.64
#